data_AF-A0A1C6GWR1-F1
#
_entry.id   AF-A0A1C6GWR1-F1
#
_cell.length_a   1.000
_cell.length_b   1.000
_cell.length_c   1.000
_cell.angle_alpha   90.00
_cell.angle_beta   90.00
_cell.angle_gamma   90.00
#
_symmetry.space_group_name_H-M   'P 1'
#
loop_
_entity.id
_entity.type
_entity.pdbx_description
1 polymer ?
#
loop_
_entity_poly.entity_id
_entity_poly.type
_entity_poly.pdbx_seq_one_letter_code
_entity_poly.pdbx_strand_id
1 'polypeptide(L)'
;MGLFYEKERLIFFCEKCGFVGSAERSQHNPPNCNVCGTKLICKNISSNEWQAKSAAQKEEIKNQWRLEAKEKSPLYDNRYQSMNQLIMTTGYNLEGYRITKYISVISGSVVLGTGFLSEFSASVSDMLGEKSELFAEKIETAKRAAQEKLKNSACKVEADGIIGIDFDYITFSGNMVGVAVTGTAVKLEKVSLAAEMNNKQEKSAEQCYTR
;
A
#
# COMPACT_ATOMS: atom_id res chain seq x y z
N MET A 1 45.85 12.13 18.56
CA MET A 1 44.64 12.96 18.42
C MET A 1 43.72 12.23 17.43
N GLY A 2 42.85 11.37 17.93
CA GLY A 2 41.93 10.60 17.08
C GLY A 2 40.85 11.54 16.55
N LEU A 3 40.67 11.60 15.23
CA LEU A 3 39.56 12.30 14.59
C LEU A 3 38.26 11.63 15.05
N PHE A 4 37.58 12.22 16.04
CA PHE A 4 36.22 11.85 16.38
C PHE A 4 35.33 12.26 15.21
N TYR A 5 35.16 11.34 14.25
CA TYR A 5 34.14 11.52 13.21
C TYR A 5 32.77 11.51 13.91
N GLU A 6 32.09 12.65 13.84
CA GLU A 6 30.74 12.81 14.36
C GLU A 6 29.85 11.80 13.63
N LYS A 7 29.25 10.86 14.38
CA LYS A 7 28.38 9.84 13.77
C LYS A 7 27.16 10.54 13.24
N GLU A 8 26.82 10.33 11.98
CA GLU A 8 25.55 10.77 11.40
C GLU A 8 24.58 9.60 11.32
N ARG A 9 23.28 9.90 11.44
CA ARG A 9 22.27 8.91 11.11
C ARG A 9 21.91 9.08 9.65
N LEU A 10 22.21 8.06 8.87
CA LEU A 10 21.82 7.97 7.47
C LEU A 10 20.44 7.33 7.39
N ILE A 11 19.57 7.95 6.63
CA ILE A 11 18.32 7.33 6.19
C ILE A 11 18.50 7.00 4.72
N PHE A 12 18.25 5.73 4.41
CA PHE A 12 18.32 5.19 3.07
C PHE A 12 16.92 5.08 2.49
N PHE A 13 16.78 5.41 1.22
CA PHE A 13 15.57 5.14 0.47
C PHE A 13 15.87 4.51 -0.88
N CYS A 14 14.96 3.66 -1.35
CA CYS A 14 15.05 3.05 -2.66
C CYS A 14 14.06 3.72 -3.62
N GLU A 15 14.56 4.43 -4.61
CA GLU A 15 13.73 4.99 -5.69
C GLU A 15 13.01 3.90 -6.51
N LYS A 16 13.55 2.68 -6.61
CA LYS A 16 12.93 1.61 -7.41
C LYS A 16 11.73 0.94 -6.74
N CYS A 17 11.76 0.77 -5.41
CA CYS A 17 10.73 -0.01 -4.70
C CYS A 17 10.13 0.70 -3.47
N GLY A 18 10.53 1.94 -3.18
CA GLY A 18 10.03 2.71 -2.04
C GLY A 18 10.49 2.22 -0.67
N PHE A 19 11.46 1.29 -0.60
CA PHE A 19 12.03 0.84 0.68
C PHE A 19 12.68 2.02 1.41
N VAL A 20 12.43 2.14 2.72
CA VAL A 20 13.11 3.13 3.58
C VAL A 20 13.62 2.47 4.85
N GLY A 21 14.88 2.75 5.17
CA GLY A 21 15.56 2.25 6.36
C GLY A 21 16.54 3.29 6.91
N SER A 22 17.08 3.07 8.10
CA SER A 22 18.05 3.98 8.71
C SER A 22 19.19 3.21 9.36
N ALA A 23 20.41 3.74 9.32
CA ALA A 23 21.54 3.23 10.10
C ALA A 23 22.45 4.39 10.55
N GLU A 24 23.11 4.20 11.69
CA GLU A 24 24.20 5.08 12.11
C GLU A 24 25.49 4.61 11.43
N ARG A 25 26.12 5.50 10.66
CA ARG A 25 27.36 5.21 9.93
C ARG A 25 28.23 6.46 9.83
N SER A 26 29.54 6.27 9.81
CA SER A 26 30.52 7.33 9.53
C SER A 26 30.81 7.52 8.04
N GLN A 27 30.34 6.61 7.18
CA GLN A 27 30.63 6.62 5.73
C GLN A 27 29.36 6.71 4.90
N HIS A 28 29.39 7.60 3.90
CA HIS A 28 28.30 7.97 3.00
C HIS A 28 28.04 7.00 1.84
N ASN A 29 28.51 5.74 1.89
CA ASN A 29 28.23 4.80 0.81
C ASN A 29 26.92 4.03 1.10
N PRO A 30 25.84 4.31 0.37
CA PRO A 30 24.57 3.64 0.60
C PRO A 30 24.63 2.18 0.14
N PRO A 31 24.10 1.23 0.94
CA PRO A 31 24.03 -0.17 0.55
C PRO A 31 23.00 -0.38 -0.56
N ASN A 32 23.01 -1.56 -1.16
CA ASN A 32 21.95 -1.97 -2.08
C ASN A 32 20.65 -2.26 -1.30
N CYS A 33 19.51 -1.98 -1.94
CA CYS A 33 18.20 -2.26 -1.40
C CYS A 33 18.01 -3.77 -1.22
N ASN A 34 17.63 -4.18 -0.01
CA ASN A 34 17.32 -5.58 0.32
C ASN A 34 16.05 -6.12 -0.37
N VAL A 35 15.22 -5.26 -0.95
CA VAL A 35 14.00 -5.65 -1.66
C VAL A 35 14.24 -5.84 -3.16
N CYS A 36 14.99 -4.95 -3.81
CA CYS A 36 15.10 -4.95 -5.28
C CYS A 36 16.52 -4.84 -5.84
N GLY A 37 17.54 -4.77 -4.97
CA GLY A 37 18.95 -4.73 -5.36
C GLY A 37 19.48 -3.37 -5.83
N THR A 38 18.61 -2.38 -6.07
CA THR A 38 19.05 -1.03 -6.50
C THR A 38 19.80 -0.31 -5.39
N LYS A 39 20.86 0.44 -5.77
CA LYS A 39 21.63 1.24 -4.83
C LYS A 39 20.73 2.26 -4.14
N LEU A 40 20.75 2.31 -2.82
CA LEU A 40 19.91 3.24 -2.06
C LEU A 40 20.43 4.67 -2.23
N ILE A 41 19.54 5.64 -2.06
CA ILE A 41 19.90 7.05 -1.91
C ILE A 41 19.91 7.35 -0.42
N CYS A 42 20.91 8.10 0.05
CA CYS A 42 21.05 8.47 1.45
C CYS A 42 20.78 9.96 1.66
N LYS A 43 19.98 10.28 2.68
CA LYS A 43 19.93 11.60 3.31
C LYS A 43 20.51 11.48 4.71
N ASN A 44 21.22 12.52 5.16
CA ASN A 44 21.79 12.57 6.49
C ASN A 44 21.01 13.52 7.41
N ILE A 45 21.00 13.16 8.69
CA ILE A 45 20.61 14.02 9.80
C ILE A 45 21.63 13.78 10.92
N SER A 46 22.07 14.85 11.59
CA SER A 46 23.06 14.71 12.65
C SER A 46 22.51 13.79 13.75
N SER A 47 23.36 12.95 14.36
CA SER A 47 22.87 12.02 15.39
C SER A 47 22.27 12.76 16.59
N ASN A 48 22.80 13.93 16.93
CA ASN A 48 22.29 14.76 18.01
C ASN A 48 20.89 15.30 17.67
N GLU A 49 20.70 15.82 16.46
CA GLU A 49 19.39 16.28 16.01
C GLU A 49 18.39 15.13 15.96
N TRP A 50 18.79 13.96 15.46
CA TRP A 50 17.94 12.78 15.43
C TRP A 50 17.56 12.33 16.84
N GLN A 51 18.50 12.23 17.76
CA GLN A 51 18.21 11.80 19.14
C GLN A 51 17.28 12.78 19.85
N ALA A 52 17.38 14.08 19.56
CA ALA A 52 16.49 15.10 20.09
C ALA A 52 15.05 15.02 19.54
N LYS A 53 14.81 14.34 18.41
CA LYS A 53 13.45 14.15 17.87
C LYS A 53 12.66 13.10 18.65
N SER A 54 11.37 13.35 18.83
CA SER A 54 10.42 12.35 19.32
C SER A 54 10.24 11.18 18.33
N ALA A 55 9.63 10.09 18.79
CA ALA A 55 9.33 8.94 17.91
C ALA A 55 8.45 9.35 16.72
N ALA A 56 7.42 10.19 16.96
CA ALA A 56 6.53 10.70 15.92
C ALA A 56 7.28 11.55 14.89
N GLN A 57 8.13 12.49 15.34
CA GLN A 57 8.95 13.32 14.44
C GLN A 57 9.90 12.48 13.58
N LYS A 58 10.48 11.42 14.16
CA LYS A 58 11.34 10.47 13.43
C LYS A 58 10.56 9.73 12.34
N GLU A 59 9.33 9.31 12.61
CA GLU A 59 8.50 8.61 11.64
C GLU A 59 7.96 9.55 10.56
N GLU A 60 7.61 10.78 10.92
CA GLU A 60 7.17 11.81 9.96
C GLU A 60 8.29 12.15 8.97
N ILE A 61 9.53 12.33 9.45
CA ILE A 61 10.70 12.52 8.59
C ILE A 61 10.88 11.34 7.63
N LYS A 62 10.75 10.09 8.13
CA LYS A 62 10.81 8.90 7.26
C LYS A 62 9.66 8.88 6.24
N ASN A 63 8.45 9.27 6.64
CA ASN A 63 7.27 9.27 5.78
C ASN A 63 7.34 10.36 4.70
N GLN A 64 7.74 11.57 5.05
CA GLN A 64 8.00 12.63 4.06
C GLN A 64 9.04 12.17 3.04
N TRP A 65 10.13 11.57 3.48
CA TRP A 65 11.15 11.09 2.54
C TRP A 65 10.70 9.87 1.74
N ARG A 66 9.84 9.00 2.28
CA ARG A 66 9.15 7.96 1.50
C ARG A 66 8.32 8.57 0.39
N LEU A 67 7.58 9.64 0.67
CA LEU A 67 6.72 10.33 -0.31
C LEU A 67 7.57 11.03 -1.37
N GLU A 68 8.58 11.80 -0.99
CA GLU A 68 9.50 12.44 -1.94
C GLU A 68 10.23 11.42 -2.83
N ALA A 69 10.60 10.26 -2.28
CA ALA A 69 11.23 9.17 -3.01
C ALA A 69 10.27 8.49 -4.00
N LYS A 70 9.00 8.33 -3.59
CA LYS A 70 7.93 7.84 -4.47
C LYS A 70 7.72 8.80 -5.64
N GLU A 71 7.58 10.09 -5.35
CA GLU A 71 7.31 11.14 -6.35
C GLU A 71 8.42 11.27 -7.40
N LYS A 72 9.69 11.06 -7.02
CA LYS A 72 10.85 11.19 -7.93
C LYS A 72 11.20 9.92 -8.71
N SER A 73 10.49 8.81 -8.53
CA SER A 73 10.83 7.53 -9.15
C SER A 73 10.24 7.38 -10.56
N PRO A 74 11.06 7.12 -11.60
CA PRO A 74 10.55 6.87 -12.97
C PRO A 74 9.69 5.60 -13.08
N LEU A 75 9.86 4.65 -12.15
CA LEU A 75 9.04 3.44 -12.07
C LEU A 75 7.75 3.66 -11.28
N TYR A 76 7.68 4.72 -10.48
CA TYR A 76 6.47 5.09 -9.78
C TYR A 76 5.40 5.49 -10.78
N ASP A 77 5.68 6.32 -11.78
CA ASP A 77 4.66 6.71 -12.76
C ASP A 77 3.98 5.51 -13.43
N ASN A 78 4.73 4.62 -14.10
CA ASN A 78 4.11 3.50 -14.80
C ASN A 78 3.37 2.52 -13.87
N ARG A 79 3.96 2.17 -12.72
CA ARG A 79 3.35 1.22 -11.78
C ARG A 79 2.17 1.84 -11.03
N TYR A 80 2.23 3.14 -10.73
CA TYR A 80 1.14 3.89 -10.09
C TYR A 80 -0.02 4.11 -11.06
N GLN A 81 0.26 4.38 -12.34
CA GLN A 81 -0.76 4.40 -13.39
C GLN A 81 -1.46 3.04 -13.51
N SER A 82 -0.71 1.93 -13.55
CA SER A 82 -1.31 0.58 -13.53
C SER A 82 -2.14 0.31 -12.26
N MET A 83 -1.65 0.74 -11.09
CA MET A 83 -2.41 0.61 -9.83
C MET A 83 -3.67 1.47 -9.77
N ASN A 84 -3.68 2.62 -10.45
CA ASN A 84 -4.82 3.53 -10.50
C ASN A 84 -5.85 3.11 -11.56
N GLN A 85 -5.44 2.32 -12.55
CA GLN A 85 -6.31 1.75 -13.58
C GLN A 85 -6.95 0.42 -13.15
N LEU A 86 -6.49 -0.21 -12.06
CA LEU A 86 -7.08 -1.42 -11.50
C LEU A 86 -8.53 -1.18 -11.07
N ILE A 87 -9.47 -1.91 -11.67
CA ILE A 87 -10.87 -1.91 -11.24
C ILE A 87 -11.02 -2.85 -10.06
N MET A 88 -11.55 -2.36 -8.94
CA MET A 88 -11.68 -3.12 -7.69
C MET A 88 -13.13 -3.13 -7.22
N THR A 89 -13.62 -4.30 -6.80
CA THR A 89 -14.97 -4.43 -6.23
C THR A 89 -15.04 -5.51 -5.16
N THR A 90 -15.94 -5.33 -4.19
CA THR A 90 -16.33 -6.38 -3.24
C THR A 90 -17.30 -7.38 -3.87
N GLY A 91 -17.96 -7.03 -4.99
CA GLY A 91 -18.83 -7.92 -5.76
C GLY A 91 -18.06 -8.89 -6.66
N TYR A 92 -18.79 -9.71 -7.42
CA TYR A 92 -18.21 -10.70 -8.34
C TYR A 92 -18.32 -10.32 -9.83
N ASN A 93 -19.07 -9.26 -10.14
CA ASN A 93 -19.30 -8.77 -11.50
C ASN A 93 -18.79 -7.34 -11.66
N LEU A 94 -18.47 -6.95 -12.89
CA LEU A 94 -18.06 -5.60 -13.26
C LEU A 94 -18.86 -5.15 -14.48
N GLU A 95 -19.79 -4.21 -14.29
CA GLU A 95 -20.64 -3.71 -15.36
C GLU A 95 -19.83 -3.00 -16.45
N GLY A 96 -20.17 -3.26 -17.72
CA GLY A 96 -19.43 -2.74 -18.88
C GLY A 96 -18.10 -3.47 -19.17
N TYR A 97 -17.76 -4.50 -18.39
CA TYR A 97 -16.59 -5.34 -18.61
C TYR A 97 -16.98 -6.82 -18.62
N ARG A 98 -16.21 -7.61 -19.38
CA ARG A 98 -16.25 -9.07 -19.35
C ARG A 98 -14.97 -9.58 -18.73
N ILE A 99 -15.08 -10.46 -17.74
CA ILE A 99 -13.93 -11.19 -17.19
C ILE A 99 -13.49 -12.22 -18.22
N THR A 100 -12.25 -12.10 -18.72
CA THR A 100 -11.69 -13.02 -19.72
C THR A 100 -10.81 -14.09 -19.09
N LYS A 101 -10.25 -13.84 -17.90
CA LYS A 101 -9.42 -14.81 -17.17
C LYS A 101 -9.43 -14.53 -15.67
N TYR A 102 -9.51 -15.60 -14.88
CA TYR A 102 -9.20 -15.60 -13.45
C TYR A 102 -7.72 -15.99 -13.28
N ILE A 103 -6.91 -15.12 -12.69
CA ILE A 103 -5.46 -15.29 -12.65
C ILE A 103 -5.05 -16.06 -11.38
N SER A 104 -5.36 -15.52 -10.22
CA SER A 104 -5.03 -16.12 -8.92
C SER A 104 -5.78 -15.41 -7.79
N VAL A 105 -5.84 -16.07 -6.63
CA VAL A 105 -6.21 -15.41 -5.37
C VAL A 105 -5.00 -14.64 -4.86
N ILE A 106 -5.21 -13.38 -4.49
CA ILE A 106 -4.18 -12.48 -3.99
C ILE A 106 -4.57 -11.93 -2.62
N SER A 107 -3.58 -11.48 -1.84
CA SER A 107 -3.78 -10.95 -0.50
C SER A 107 -2.84 -9.81 -0.16
N GLY A 108 -3.28 -8.94 0.74
CA GLY A 108 -2.44 -7.93 1.41
C GLY A 108 -2.70 -7.95 2.91
N SER A 109 -1.65 -7.90 3.73
CA SER A 109 -1.82 -7.87 5.19
C SER A 109 -0.89 -6.88 5.86
N VAL A 110 -1.38 -6.24 6.91
CA VAL A 110 -0.68 -5.25 7.73
C VAL A 110 -1.05 -5.47 9.19
N VAL A 111 -0.06 -5.35 10.07
CA VAL A 111 -0.27 -5.31 11.52
C VAL A 111 0.31 -4.00 12.03
N LEU A 112 -0.51 -3.21 12.73
CA LEU A 112 -0.10 -1.97 13.40
C LEU A 112 0.01 -2.22 14.91
N GLY A 113 1.19 -1.94 15.48
CA GLY A 113 1.51 -2.17 16.89
C GLY A 113 1.46 -0.92 17.77
N THR A 114 1.73 -1.10 19.08
CA THR A 114 1.68 -0.05 20.13
C THR A 114 2.59 1.16 19.90
N GLY A 115 3.63 1.06 19.07
CA GLY A 115 4.46 2.20 18.68
C GLY A 115 3.67 3.32 18.00
N PHE A 116 2.62 2.96 17.26
CA PHE A 116 1.67 3.90 16.65
C PHE A 116 0.65 4.46 17.67
N LEU A 117 0.51 3.83 18.85
CA LEU A 117 -0.36 4.32 19.93
C LEU A 117 0.23 5.54 20.64
N SER A 118 1.55 5.52 20.89
CA SER A 118 2.29 6.66 21.46
C SER A 118 2.26 7.90 20.59
N GLU A 119 1.99 7.75 19.28
CA GLU A 119 1.99 8.83 18.29
C GLU A 119 0.68 9.62 18.29
N PHE A 120 -0.43 9.03 18.75
CA PHE A 120 -1.74 9.70 18.86
C PHE A 120 -2.11 10.09 20.30
N SER A 121 -1.52 9.44 21.32
CA SER A 121 -1.82 9.70 22.73
C SER A 121 -1.20 10.98 23.30
N ALA A 122 -0.27 11.63 22.58
CA ALA A 122 0.39 12.84 23.04
C ALA A 122 -0.44 14.12 22.83
N SER A 123 -1.51 14.06 22.03
CA SER A 123 -2.27 15.27 21.67
C SER A 123 -3.64 15.41 22.33
N VAL A 124 -4.18 14.39 23.01
CA VAL A 124 -5.49 14.59 23.64
C VAL A 124 -5.69 13.82 24.93
N SER A 125 -5.84 14.61 25.99
CA SER A 125 -6.42 14.18 27.26
C SER A 125 -7.89 14.58 27.30
N ASP A 126 -8.68 13.61 27.77
CA ASP A 126 -10.00 13.73 28.39
C ASP A 126 -11.21 14.15 27.53
N MET A 127 -11.80 13.20 26.79
CA MET A 127 -13.26 13.04 26.70
C MET A 127 -13.66 11.66 26.16
N LEU A 128 -14.77 11.10 26.66
CA LEU A 128 -15.28 9.73 26.45
C LEU A 128 -15.59 9.30 24.99
N GLY A 129 -15.21 10.05 23.97
CA GLY A 129 -15.43 9.75 22.54
C GLY A 129 -14.17 9.67 21.67
N GLU A 130 -13.06 10.26 22.11
CA GLU A 130 -11.90 10.52 21.25
C GLU A 130 -10.99 9.29 21.07
N LYS A 131 -10.91 8.42 22.08
CA LYS A 131 -10.18 7.14 21.97
C LYS A 131 -10.76 6.24 20.86
N SER A 132 -12.06 6.35 20.59
CA SER A 132 -12.73 5.60 19.53
C SER A 132 -12.35 6.12 18.15
N GLU A 133 -12.20 7.44 18.00
CA GLU A 133 -11.80 8.08 16.74
C GLU A 133 -10.33 7.76 16.39
N LEU A 134 -9.43 7.84 17.38
CA LEU A 134 -8.03 7.44 17.21
C LEU A 134 -7.86 5.95 16.89
N PHE A 135 -8.79 5.10 17.34
CA PHE A 135 -8.81 3.69 17.02
C PHE A 135 -9.39 3.43 15.61
N ALA A 136 -10.44 4.17 15.22
CA ALA A 136 -10.99 4.12 13.87
C ALA A 136 -9.96 4.57 12.82
N GLU A 137 -9.20 5.63 13.09
CA GLU A 137 -8.13 6.11 12.22
C GLU A 137 -7.01 5.08 12.01
N LYS A 138 -6.68 4.32 13.06
CA LYS A 138 -5.73 3.20 12.98
C LYS A 138 -6.23 2.10 12.05
N ILE A 139 -7.49 1.73 12.20
CA ILE A 139 -8.12 0.73 11.34
C ILE A 139 -8.08 1.20 9.88
N GLU A 140 -8.42 2.45 9.61
CA GLU A 140 -8.39 3.00 8.26
C GLU A 140 -6.98 3.09 7.69
N THR A 141 -5.98 3.44 8.51
CA THR A 141 -4.57 3.42 8.08
C THR A 141 -4.11 2.00 7.75
N ALA A 142 -4.42 1.02 8.61
CA ALA A 142 -4.09 -0.38 8.37
C ALA A 142 -4.78 -0.91 7.10
N LYS A 143 -6.05 -0.56 6.91
CA LYS A 143 -6.86 -0.92 5.75
C LYS A 143 -6.30 -0.34 4.45
N ARG A 144 -5.96 0.95 4.41
CA ARG A 144 -5.32 1.58 3.25
C ARG A 144 -4.00 0.90 2.92
N ALA A 145 -3.16 0.65 3.93
CA ALA A 145 -1.87 -0.02 3.74
C ALA A 145 -2.03 -1.48 3.26
N ALA A 146 -3.02 -2.22 3.77
CA ALA A 146 -3.34 -3.56 3.31
C ALA A 146 -3.86 -3.55 1.86
N GLN A 147 -4.72 -2.60 1.52
CA GLN A 147 -5.23 -2.40 0.16
C GLN A 147 -4.12 -2.03 -0.83
N GLU A 148 -3.16 -1.19 -0.45
CA GLU A 148 -1.97 -0.92 -1.27
C GLU A 148 -1.17 -2.21 -1.53
N LYS A 149 -0.98 -3.06 -0.51
CA LYS A 149 -0.31 -4.36 -0.70
C LYS A 149 -1.10 -5.29 -1.63
N LEU A 150 -2.43 -5.27 -1.58
CA LEU A 150 -3.28 -6.03 -2.49
C LEU A 150 -3.12 -5.54 -3.94
N LYS A 151 -3.21 -4.22 -4.18
CA LYS A 151 -2.98 -3.62 -5.50
C LYS A 151 -1.60 -3.97 -6.05
N ASN A 152 -0.57 -3.90 -5.22
CA ASN A 152 0.78 -4.31 -5.61
C ASN A 152 0.85 -5.79 -6.01
N SER A 153 0.12 -6.67 -5.32
CA SER A 153 0.06 -8.10 -5.68
C SER A 153 -0.67 -8.31 -7.01
N ALA A 154 -1.76 -7.57 -7.26
CA ALA A 154 -2.46 -7.58 -8.54
C ALA A 154 -1.56 -7.12 -9.71
N CYS A 155 -0.80 -6.03 -9.53
CA CYS A 155 0.13 -5.56 -10.56
C CYS A 155 1.24 -6.58 -10.86
N LYS A 156 1.74 -7.31 -9.85
CA LYS A 156 2.78 -8.35 -10.06
C LYS A 156 2.29 -9.49 -10.94
N VAL A 157 1.00 -9.78 -10.92
CA VAL A 157 0.37 -10.80 -11.77
C VAL A 157 -0.31 -10.21 -13.00
N GLU A 158 0.00 -8.93 -13.29
CA GLU A 158 -0.51 -8.17 -14.43
C GLU A 158 -2.05 -8.20 -14.52
N ALA A 159 -2.75 -8.09 -13.39
CA ALA A 159 -4.21 -8.05 -13.39
C ALA A 159 -4.76 -6.69 -13.87
N ASP A 160 -5.93 -6.71 -14.50
CA ASP A 160 -6.66 -5.48 -14.88
C ASP A 160 -7.74 -5.13 -13.83
N GLY A 161 -8.14 -6.10 -13.01
CA GLY A 161 -9.04 -5.86 -11.90
C GLY A 161 -8.94 -6.89 -10.77
N ILE A 162 -9.65 -6.59 -9.67
CA ILE A 162 -9.76 -7.43 -8.48
C ILE A 162 -11.24 -7.49 -8.09
N ILE A 163 -11.78 -8.70 -8.02
CA ILE A 163 -13.16 -8.96 -7.60
C ILE A 163 -13.21 -9.73 -6.28
N GLY A 164 -14.38 -9.76 -5.64
CA GLY A 164 -14.60 -10.50 -4.41
C GLY A 164 -13.67 -10.06 -3.29
N ILE A 165 -13.43 -8.75 -3.20
CA ILE A 165 -12.57 -8.20 -2.15
C ILE A 165 -13.24 -8.36 -0.80
N ASP A 166 -12.51 -8.92 0.16
CA ASP A 166 -12.95 -9.06 1.54
C ASP A 166 -11.87 -8.60 2.52
N PHE A 167 -12.30 -7.97 3.62
CA PHE A 167 -11.41 -7.40 4.64
C PHE A 167 -11.65 -8.07 5.99
N ASP A 168 -10.60 -8.70 6.52
CA ASP A 168 -10.57 -9.28 7.85
C ASP A 168 -9.84 -8.37 8.83
N TYR A 169 -10.47 -8.08 9.96
CA TYR A 169 -9.89 -7.31 11.05
C TYR A 169 -9.54 -8.24 12.20
N ILE A 170 -8.28 -8.23 12.61
CA ILE A 170 -7.73 -9.11 13.66
C ILE A 170 -7.25 -8.23 14.80
N THR A 171 -7.81 -8.40 15.99
CA THR A 171 -7.30 -7.74 17.19
C THR A 171 -6.32 -8.66 17.90
N PHE A 172 -5.13 -8.15 18.22
CA PHE A 172 -4.15 -8.89 19.00
C PHE A 172 -4.02 -8.29 20.40
N SER A 173 -3.43 -9.06 21.32
CA SER A 173 -3.10 -8.57 22.67
C SER A 173 -2.17 -7.36 22.62
N GLY A 174 -2.45 -6.34 23.44
CA GLY A 174 -1.59 -5.16 23.56
C GLY A 174 -1.85 -4.09 22.50
N ASN A 175 -3.11 -3.68 22.28
CA ASN A 175 -3.49 -2.56 21.39
C ASN A 175 -2.94 -2.64 19.95
N MET A 176 -2.77 -3.85 19.42
CA MET A 176 -2.37 -4.05 18.02
C MET A 176 -3.57 -4.44 17.17
N VAL A 177 -3.62 -3.89 15.96
CA VAL A 177 -4.67 -4.22 14.98
C VAL A 177 -4.04 -4.74 13.70
N GLY A 178 -4.49 -5.91 13.28
CA GLY A 178 -4.22 -6.51 11.98
C GLY A 178 -5.36 -6.25 11.02
N VAL A 179 -5.02 -5.95 9.77
CA VAL A 179 -5.96 -5.99 8.66
C VAL A 179 -5.39 -6.90 7.60
N ALA A 180 -6.16 -7.91 7.22
CA ALA A 180 -5.91 -8.72 6.04
C ALA A 180 -6.99 -8.40 5.00
N VAL A 181 -6.59 -8.36 3.74
CA VAL A 181 -7.50 -8.21 2.61
C VAL A 181 -7.19 -9.28 1.59
N THR A 182 -8.23 -9.90 1.05
CA THR A 182 -8.13 -10.91 0.00
C THR A 182 -8.99 -10.53 -1.20
N GLY A 183 -8.72 -11.14 -2.35
CA GLY A 183 -9.53 -10.98 -3.55
C GLY A 183 -9.01 -11.82 -4.70
N THR A 184 -9.75 -11.85 -5.81
CA THR A 184 -9.37 -12.60 -7.01
C THR A 184 -8.90 -11.64 -8.11
N ALA A 185 -7.65 -11.81 -8.55
CA ALA A 185 -7.07 -11.06 -9.65
C ALA A 185 -7.61 -11.56 -11.00
N VAL A 186 -8.08 -10.65 -11.85
CA VAL A 186 -8.74 -10.98 -13.13
C VAL A 186 -8.22 -10.15 -14.30
N LYS A 187 -8.37 -10.69 -15.52
CA LYS A 187 -8.26 -9.94 -16.79
C LYS A 187 -9.61 -9.49 -17.27
N LEU A 188 -9.68 -8.27 -17.81
CA LEU A 188 -10.92 -7.60 -18.20
C LEU A 188 -10.88 -7.19 -19.67
N GLU A 189 -12.02 -7.28 -20.32
CA GLU A 189 -12.24 -6.74 -21.66
C GLU A 189 -13.47 -5.84 -21.63
N LYS A 190 -13.35 -4.62 -22.17
CA LYS A 190 -14.47 -3.67 -22.21
C LYS A 190 -15.51 -4.17 -23.19
N VAL A 191 -16.76 -4.30 -22.73
CA VAL A 191 -17.87 -4.66 -23.60
C VAL A 191 -18.23 -3.43 -24.43
N SER A 192 -18.11 -3.52 -25.75
CA SER A 192 -18.55 -2.46 -26.65
C SER A 192 -20.07 -2.52 -26.85
N LEU A 193 -20.71 -1.36 -27.05
CA LEU A 193 -22.16 -1.24 -27.26
C LEU A 193 -22.68 -2.15 -28.40
N ALA A 194 -21.86 -2.43 -29.41
CA ALA A 194 -22.20 -3.36 -30.49
C ALA A 194 -22.34 -4.83 -30.02
N ALA A 195 -21.51 -5.26 -29.07
CA ALA A 195 -21.57 -6.62 -28.53
C ALA A 195 -22.79 -6.85 -27.62
N GLU A 196 -23.26 -5.81 -26.91
CA GLU A 196 -24.47 -5.89 -26.08
C GLU A 196 -25.74 -6.02 -26.93
N MET A 197 -25.77 -5.38 -28.11
CA MET A 197 -26.91 -5.46 -29.03
C MET A 197 -27.04 -6.86 -29.67
N ASN A 198 -25.92 -7.46 -30.08
CA ASN A 198 -25.92 -8.81 -30.67
C ASN A 198 -26.37 -9.88 -29.66
N ASN A 199 -25.91 -9.79 -28.40
CA ASN A 199 -26.26 -10.77 -27.36
C ASN A 199 -27.75 -10.66 -26.93
N LYS A 200 -28.35 -9.47 -27.02
CA LYS A 200 -29.81 -9.29 -26.84
C LYS A 200 -30.62 -9.87 -27.99
N GLN A 201 -30.14 -9.77 -29.23
CA GLN A 201 -30.80 -10.35 -30.40
C GLN A 201 -30.77 -11.88 -30.38
N GLU A 202 -29.63 -12.50 -30.06
CA GLU A 202 -29.49 -13.97 -29.96
C GLU A 202 -30.39 -14.57 -28.87
N LYS A 203 -30.45 -13.97 -27.67
CA LYS A 203 -31.35 -14.43 -26.59
C LYS A 203 -32.84 -14.28 -26.94
N SER A 204 -33.20 -13.28 -27.73
CA SER A 204 -34.58 -13.12 -28.23
C SER A 204 -34.96 -14.13 -29.31
N ALA A 205 -33.98 -14.56 -30.12
CA ALA A 205 -34.16 -15.56 -31.17
C ALA A 205 -34.25 -16.98 -30.59
N GLU A 206 -33.44 -17.32 -29.57
CA GLU A 206 -33.51 -18.61 -28.87
C GLU A 206 -34.84 -18.80 -28.13
N GLN A 207 -35.37 -17.76 -27.48
CA GLN A 207 -36.70 -17.80 -26.85
C GLN A 207 -37.86 -17.99 -27.85
N CYS A 208 -37.66 -17.59 -29.11
CA CYS A 208 -38.65 -17.74 -30.17
C CYS A 208 -38.63 -19.14 -30.81
N TYR A 209 -37.50 -19.87 -30.71
CA TYR A 209 -37.33 -21.20 -31.30
C TYR A 209 -37.76 -22.35 -30.35
N THR A 210 -37.96 -22.07 -29.06
CA THR A 210 -38.45 -23.02 -28.05
C THR A 210 -39.95 -22.91 -27.74
N ARG A 211 -40.75 -22.31 -28.63
CA ARG A 211 -42.22 -22.24 -28.52
C ARG A 211 -42.92 -22.90 -29.69
#